data_AF-A0A222FHS5-F1
#
_entry.id   AF-A0A222FHS5-F1
#
_cell.length_a   1.000
_cell.length_b   1.000
_cell.length_c   1.000
_cell.angle_alpha   90.00
_cell.angle_beta   90.00
_cell.angle_gamma   90.00
#
_symmetry.space_group_name_H-M   'P 1'
#
loop_
_entity.id
_entity.type
_entity.pdbx_description
1 polymer ?
#
loop_
_entity_poly.entity_id
_entity_poly.type
_entity_poly.pdbx_seq_one_letter_code
_entity_poly.pdbx_strand_id
1 'polypeptide(L)'
;MIVCSLKSAVFAASMAVATPAALAFQGQHREMDWATTLNMTAWQQTQLERIESQYHGVNRETRAELYQQMRDLLTAEQRQRADQLLQQRYQAVAEQRVQHLSDRLALSPQQIERLRNAQLASVSWPPTLAQRSEQRRLLEQQLAELLSDEQRAQWQQLQQRQAQRFEQLRSVQ
;
A
#
# COMPACT_ATOMS: atom_id res chain seq x y z
N MET A 1 -33.14 -20.87 61.27
CA MET A 1 -33.20 -21.27 59.85
C MET A 1 -33.66 -20.07 59.04
N ILE A 2 -32.72 -19.21 58.64
CA ILE A 2 -32.96 -18.09 57.70
C ILE A 2 -31.71 -18.03 56.81
N VAL A 3 -31.98 -17.96 55.51
CA VAL A 3 -31.10 -18.31 54.40
C VAL A 3 -30.11 -17.18 54.10
N CYS A 4 -28.88 -17.57 53.76
CA CYS A 4 -27.82 -16.72 53.23
C CYS A 4 -28.26 -15.90 52.00
N SER A 5 -27.88 -14.62 51.96
CA SER A 5 -27.51 -13.94 50.71
C SER A 5 -26.73 -12.65 51.02
N LEU A 6 -25.43 -12.79 51.28
CA LEU A 6 -24.48 -11.75 50.91
C LEU A 6 -24.08 -12.01 49.46
N LYS A 7 -24.56 -11.19 48.53
CA LYS A 7 -23.90 -11.04 47.23
C LYS A 7 -23.27 -9.66 47.20
N SER A 8 -21.97 -9.66 47.42
CA SER A 8 -21.06 -8.53 47.35
C SER A 8 -21.25 -7.77 46.03
N ALA A 9 -21.58 -6.49 46.14
CA ALA A 9 -21.43 -5.53 45.06
C ALA A 9 -19.93 -5.22 44.92
N VAL A 10 -19.24 -5.91 44.02
CA VAL A 10 -17.94 -5.45 43.51
C VAL A 10 -18.23 -4.68 42.23
N PHE A 11 -18.37 -3.37 42.38
CA PHE A 11 -18.17 -2.42 41.29
C PHE A 11 -16.70 -2.53 40.88
N ALA A 12 -16.41 -3.44 39.95
CA ALA A 12 -15.15 -3.37 39.21
C ALA A 12 -15.29 -2.19 38.25
N ALA A 13 -14.78 -1.04 38.68
CA ALA A 13 -14.45 0.06 37.82
C ALA A 13 -13.55 -0.49 36.70
N SER A 14 -14.15 -0.78 35.55
CA SER A 14 -13.44 -0.89 34.29
C SER A 14 -12.87 0.50 34.02
N MET A 15 -11.74 0.82 34.65
CA MET A 15 -10.91 1.92 34.23
C MET A 15 -10.65 1.69 32.75
N ALA A 16 -11.26 2.55 31.94
CA ALA A 16 -10.82 2.81 30.60
C ALA A 16 -9.34 3.17 30.72
N VAL A 17 -8.48 2.18 30.55
CA VAL A 17 -7.09 2.43 30.18
C VAL A 17 -7.20 2.91 28.74
N ALA A 18 -7.46 4.20 28.61
CA ALA A 18 -7.05 4.96 27.45
C ALA A 18 -5.54 4.72 27.35
N THR A 19 -5.11 3.78 26.52
CA THR A 19 -3.73 3.70 26.06
C THR A 19 -3.53 4.84 25.08
N PRO A 20 -2.82 5.92 25.45
CA PRO A 20 -2.47 6.98 24.53
C PRO A 20 -1.08 6.64 23.99
N ALA A 21 -1.00 5.70 23.06
CA ALA A 21 0.22 5.44 22.27
C ALA A 21 -0.01 4.46 21.10
N ALA A 22 -1.15 4.52 20.40
CA ALA A 22 -1.17 4.11 18.99
C ALA A 22 -0.53 5.23 18.15
N LEU A 23 0.74 5.53 18.45
CA LEU A 23 1.55 6.59 17.86
C LEU A 23 2.70 6.05 17.00
N ALA A 24 2.66 4.77 16.64
CA ALA A 24 3.25 4.34 15.39
C ALA A 24 2.17 4.50 14.32
N PHE A 25 2.39 5.46 13.42
CA PHE A 25 1.58 5.77 12.22
C PHE A 25 0.37 6.74 12.30
N GLN A 26 0.51 7.86 12.99
CA GLN A 26 -0.05 9.09 12.40
C GLN A 26 0.97 9.66 11.42
N GLY A 27 0.92 9.25 10.16
CA GLY A 27 1.81 9.78 9.13
C GLY A 27 1.29 9.53 7.72
N GLN A 28 1.55 10.46 6.80
CA GLN A 28 1.14 10.49 5.38
C GLN A 28 1.61 9.28 4.51
N HIS A 29 2.19 8.24 5.12
CA HIS A 29 2.81 7.10 4.45
C HIS A 29 2.24 5.74 4.86
N ARG A 30 1.12 5.68 5.60
CA ARG A 30 0.36 4.42 5.71
C ARG A 30 -0.30 4.12 4.37
N GLU A 31 0.02 2.94 3.83
CA GLU A 31 -0.85 2.35 2.83
C GLU A 31 -2.17 1.89 3.52
N MET A 32 -2.13 1.14 4.63
CA MET A 32 -3.32 0.58 5.32
C MET A 32 -3.10 0.43 6.84
N ASP A 33 -4.15 0.46 7.66
CA ASP A 33 -4.09 0.08 9.08
C ASP A 33 -4.17 -1.44 9.24
N TRP A 34 -3.01 -2.10 9.23
CA TRP A 34 -2.91 -3.56 9.31
C TRP A 34 -3.43 -4.16 10.61
N ALA A 35 -3.21 -3.47 11.74
CA ALA A 35 -3.62 -3.94 13.05
C ALA A 35 -5.14 -4.10 13.13
N THR A 36 -5.88 -3.08 12.70
CA THR A 36 -7.34 -3.13 12.64
C THR A 36 -7.83 -4.07 11.54
N THR A 37 -7.23 -4.03 10.36
CA THR A 37 -7.76 -4.76 9.19
C THR A 37 -7.57 -6.28 9.30
N LEU A 38 -6.54 -6.73 10.01
CA LEU A 38 -6.22 -8.15 10.21
C LEU A 38 -6.59 -8.66 11.61
N ASN A 39 -7.26 -7.84 12.44
CA ASN A 39 -7.58 -8.15 13.84
C ASN A 39 -6.34 -8.69 14.60
N MET A 40 -5.22 -7.97 14.51
CA MET A 40 -3.96 -8.41 15.12
C MET A 40 -4.08 -8.40 16.65
N THR A 41 -3.49 -9.43 17.29
CA THR A 41 -3.41 -9.49 18.76
C THR A 41 -2.53 -8.38 19.33
N ALA A 42 -2.69 -8.05 20.62
CA ALA A 42 -1.86 -7.04 21.28
C ALA A 42 -0.36 -7.36 21.16
N TRP A 43 0.03 -8.64 21.28
CA TRP A 43 1.41 -9.06 21.08
C TRP A 43 1.89 -8.80 19.63
N GLN A 44 1.09 -9.15 18.62
CA GLN A 44 1.42 -8.90 17.22
C GLN A 44 1.54 -7.40 16.91
N GLN A 45 0.69 -6.56 17.53
CA GLN A 45 0.77 -5.10 17.38
C GLN A 45 2.08 -4.56 17.94
N THR A 46 2.50 -4.98 19.14
CA THR A 46 3.80 -4.57 19.70
C THR A 46 4.98 -5.06 18.84
N GLN A 47 4.91 -6.26 18.27
CA GLN A 47 5.95 -6.75 17.36
C GLN A 47 6.00 -5.94 16.06
N LEU A 48 4.84 -5.56 15.53
CA LEU A 48 4.73 -4.72 14.34
C LEU A 48 5.35 -3.34 14.56
N GLU A 49 5.03 -2.67 15.66
CA GLU A 49 5.62 -1.38 16.03
C GLU A 49 7.14 -1.46 16.19
N ARG A 50 7.64 -2.55 16.79
CA ARG A 50 9.08 -2.81 16.91
C ARG A 50 9.75 -2.98 15.55
N ILE A 51 9.14 -3.77 14.66
CA ILE A 51 9.65 -3.94 13.30
C ILE A 51 9.69 -2.57 12.62
N GLU A 52 8.60 -1.81 12.64
CA GLU A 52 8.50 -0.53 11.95
C GLU A 52 9.48 0.52 12.49
N SER A 53 9.67 0.56 13.80
CA SER A 53 10.64 1.47 14.43
C SER A 53 12.08 1.19 14.03
N GLN A 54 12.44 -0.07 13.75
CA GLN A 54 13.77 -0.44 13.22
C GLN A 54 14.00 0.08 11.80
N TYR A 55 12.93 0.37 11.04
CA TYR A 55 12.99 0.82 9.66
C TYR A 55 12.67 2.31 9.48
N HIS A 56 12.53 3.09 10.56
CA HIS A 56 12.39 4.55 10.46
C HIS A 56 13.68 5.18 9.89
N GLY A 57 13.59 5.66 8.64
CA GLY A 57 14.66 6.41 7.97
C GLY A 57 15.42 5.67 6.87
N VAL A 58 15.00 4.47 6.44
CA VAL A 58 15.82 3.61 5.58
C VAL A 58 15.29 3.43 4.14
N ASN A 59 16.24 3.23 3.21
CA ASN A 59 16.12 3.16 1.75
C ASN A 59 15.06 2.16 1.20
N ARG A 60 14.81 2.23 -0.12
CA ARG A 60 13.79 1.42 -0.82
C ARG A 60 13.99 -0.10 -0.72
N GLU A 61 15.22 -0.58 -0.56
CA GLU A 61 15.55 -2.01 -0.48
C GLU A 61 15.09 -2.65 0.84
N THR A 62 15.23 -1.94 1.96
CA THR A 62 14.76 -2.36 3.29
C THR A 62 13.24 -2.54 3.41
N ARG A 63 12.45 -2.05 2.43
CA ARG A 63 10.99 -2.27 2.44
C ARG A 63 10.60 -3.72 2.15
N ALA A 64 11.35 -4.44 1.31
CA ALA A 64 11.01 -5.84 1.02
C ALA A 64 11.20 -6.73 2.26
N GLU A 65 12.27 -6.50 3.00
CA GLU A 65 12.58 -7.17 4.26
C GLU A 65 11.54 -6.85 5.35
N LEU A 66 11.14 -5.58 5.47
CA LEU A 66 10.04 -5.16 6.34
C LEU A 66 8.76 -5.97 6.07
N TYR A 67 8.33 -6.08 4.81
CA TYR A 67 7.14 -6.85 4.45
C TYR A 67 7.28 -8.33 4.76
N GLN A 68 8.46 -8.92 4.57
CA GLN A 68 8.69 -10.32 4.91
C GLN A 68 8.56 -10.55 6.42
N GLN A 69 9.21 -9.72 7.24
CA GLN A 69 9.11 -9.83 8.70
C GLN A 69 7.67 -9.62 9.20
N MET A 70 6.93 -8.68 8.61
CA MET A 70 5.49 -8.53 8.90
C MET A 70 4.70 -9.78 8.53
N ARG A 71 4.97 -10.39 7.37
CA ARG A 71 4.28 -11.61 6.90
C ARG A 71 4.53 -12.80 7.83
N ASP A 72 5.72 -12.89 8.42
CA ASP A 72 6.10 -13.94 9.35
C ASP A 72 5.38 -13.82 10.71
N LEU A 73 4.96 -12.60 11.10
CA LEU A 73 4.14 -12.37 12.30
C LEU A 73 2.68 -12.80 12.17
N LEU A 74 2.18 -12.94 10.94
CA LEU A 74 0.77 -13.22 10.67
C LEU A 74 0.48 -14.73 10.71
N THR A 75 -0.71 -15.10 11.17
CA THR A 75 -1.22 -16.47 11.01
C THR A 75 -1.47 -16.79 9.53
N ALA A 76 -1.62 -18.08 9.19
CA ALA A 76 -1.92 -18.47 7.80
C ALA A 76 -3.19 -17.79 7.25
N GLU A 77 -4.24 -17.69 8.07
CA GLU A 77 -5.50 -17.05 7.69
C GLU A 77 -5.35 -15.53 7.53
N GLN A 78 -4.59 -14.89 8.44
CA GLN A 78 -4.27 -13.46 8.33
C GLN A 78 -3.41 -13.17 7.09
N ARG A 79 -2.47 -14.05 6.74
CA ARG A 79 -1.66 -13.92 5.51
C ARG A 79 -2.53 -13.98 4.27
N GLN A 80 -3.45 -14.95 4.18
CA GLN A 80 -4.37 -15.04 3.04
C GLN A 80 -5.23 -13.79 2.91
N ARG A 81 -5.75 -13.26 4.02
CA ARG A 81 -6.54 -12.02 4.02
C ARG A 81 -5.70 -10.81 3.62
N ALA A 82 -4.47 -10.71 4.11
CA ALA A 82 -3.54 -9.64 3.72
C ALA A 82 -3.24 -9.67 2.23
N ASP A 83 -2.96 -10.86 1.67
CA ASP A 83 -2.68 -11.03 0.24
C ASP A 83 -3.88 -10.61 -0.62
N GLN A 84 -5.11 -10.96 -0.22
CA GLN A 84 -6.34 -10.52 -0.90
C GLN A 84 -6.52 -8.99 -0.87
N LEU A 85 -6.34 -8.37 0.30
CA LEU A 85 -6.50 -6.92 0.45
C LEU A 85 -5.46 -6.14 -0.36
N LEU A 86 -4.23 -6.64 -0.39
CA LEU A 86 -3.16 -6.07 -1.21
C LEU A 86 -3.51 -6.19 -2.69
N GLN A 87 -3.91 -7.37 -3.15
CA GLN A 87 -4.30 -7.57 -4.54
C GLN A 87 -5.41 -6.59 -4.97
N GLN A 88 -6.46 -6.44 -4.16
CA GLN A 88 -7.55 -5.49 -4.42
C GLN A 88 -7.04 -4.05 -4.51
N ARG A 89 -6.16 -3.64 -3.60
CA ARG A 89 -5.57 -2.30 -3.61
C ARG A 89 -4.72 -2.08 -4.87
N TYR A 90 -3.90 -3.05 -5.25
CA TYR A 90 -3.05 -2.95 -6.44
C TYR A 90 -3.88 -2.84 -7.72
N GLN A 91 -4.97 -3.59 -7.80
CA GLN A 91 -5.94 -3.45 -8.89
C GLN A 91 -6.56 -2.05 -8.89
N ALA A 92 -6.99 -1.52 -7.74
CA ALA A 92 -7.54 -0.18 -7.65
C ALA A 92 -6.52 0.91 -8.08
N VAL A 93 -5.25 0.79 -7.68
CA VAL A 93 -4.19 1.71 -8.09
C VAL A 93 -3.87 1.60 -9.59
N ALA A 94 -3.88 0.39 -10.14
CA ALA A 94 -3.74 0.14 -11.58
C ALA A 94 -4.87 0.81 -12.37
N GLU A 95 -6.12 0.62 -11.95
CA GLU A 95 -7.29 1.27 -12.56
C GLU A 95 -7.22 2.79 -12.49
N GLN A 96 -6.86 3.36 -11.33
CA GLN A 96 -6.67 4.80 -11.19
C GLN A 96 -5.60 5.34 -12.15
N ARG A 97 -4.51 4.58 -12.35
CA ARG A 97 -3.46 4.94 -13.30
C ARG A 97 -3.97 4.90 -14.73
N VAL A 98 -4.71 3.87 -15.11
CA VAL A 98 -5.34 3.76 -16.44
C VAL A 98 -6.28 4.95 -16.66
N GLN A 99 -7.13 5.28 -15.69
CA GLN A 99 -8.04 6.42 -15.79
C GLN A 99 -7.29 7.74 -15.95
N HIS A 100 -6.28 7.98 -15.13
CA HIS A 100 -5.47 9.19 -15.23
C HIS A 100 -4.73 9.30 -16.58
N LEU A 101 -4.22 8.20 -17.13
CA LEU A 101 -3.62 8.18 -18.47
C LEU A 101 -4.67 8.41 -19.56
N SER A 102 -5.85 7.81 -19.41
CA SER A 102 -7.00 8.01 -20.28
C SER A 102 -7.36 9.48 -20.42
N ASP A 103 -7.52 10.17 -19.28
CA ASP A 103 -7.92 11.57 -19.26
C ASP A 103 -6.84 12.49 -19.84
N ARG A 104 -5.55 12.20 -19.56
CA ARG A 104 -4.44 13.06 -20.00
C ARG A 104 -4.06 12.90 -21.46
N LEU A 105 -4.26 11.72 -22.02
CA LEU A 105 -3.88 11.41 -23.41
C LEU A 105 -5.11 11.25 -24.31
N ALA A 106 -6.31 11.51 -23.79
CA ALA A 106 -7.59 11.32 -24.46
C ALA A 106 -7.66 9.92 -25.13
N LEU A 107 -7.41 8.87 -24.35
CA LEU A 107 -7.39 7.50 -24.88
C LEU A 107 -8.80 7.07 -25.33
N SER A 108 -8.88 6.37 -26.45
CA SER A 108 -10.12 5.76 -26.91
C SER A 108 -10.52 4.55 -26.03
N PRO A 109 -11.80 4.15 -26.01
CA PRO A 109 -12.24 2.98 -25.25
C PRO A 109 -11.43 1.70 -25.53
N GLN A 110 -11.04 1.49 -26.80
CA GLN A 110 -10.23 0.35 -27.20
C GLN A 110 -8.78 0.42 -26.66
N GLN A 111 -8.20 1.62 -26.62
CA GLN A 111 -6.87 1.83 -26.02
C GLN A 111 -6.91 1.62 -24.50
N ILE A 112 -7.97 2.09 -23.83
CA ILE A 112 -8.20 1.91 -22.38
C ILE A 112 -8.26 0.42 -22.04
N GLU A 113 -9.06 -0.36 -22.76
CA GLU A 113 -9.17 -1.81 -22.51
C GLU A 113 -7.84 -2.54 -22.70
N ARG A 114 -7.10 -2.23 -23.78
CA ARG A 114 -5.78 -2.82 -24.02
C ARG A 114 -4.80 -2.49 -22.89
N LEU A 115 -4.79 -1.25 -22.43
CA LEU A 115 -3.94 -0.80 -21.33
C LEU A 115 -4.32 -1.47 -19.99
N ARG A 116 -5.61 -1.68 -19.74
CA ARG A 116 -6.10 -2.38 -18.55
C ARG A 116 -5.66 -3.84 -18.54
N ASN A 117 -5.89 -4.56 -19.63
CA ASN A 117 -5.55 -5.98 -19.74
C ASN A 117 -4.04 -6.23 -19.59
N ALA A 118 -3.23 -5.28 -20.06
CA ALA A 118 -1.79 -5.26 -19.94
C ALA A 118 -1.27 -5.18 -18.48
N GLN A 119 -1.98 -4.49 -17.58
CA GLN A 119 -1.54 -4.28 -16.19
C GLN A 119 -1.87 -5.44 -15.24
N LEU A 120 -2.69 -6.40 -15.67
CA LEU A 120 -3.20 -7.49 -14.82
C LEU A 120 -2.26 -8.70 -14.69
N ALA A 121 -1.06 -8.67 -15.29
CA ALA A 121 -0.10 -9.78 -15.17
C ALA A 121 0.33 -10.00 -13.70
N SER A 122 0.19 -11.26 -13.25
CA SER A 122 0.32 -11.65 -11.85
C SER A 122 1.71 -11.35 -11.28
N VAL A 123 1.73 -10.61 -10.17
CA VAL A 123 2.95 -10.22 -9.49
C VAL A 123 2.99 -10.82 -8.11
N SER A 124 4.10 -11.47 -7.78
CA SER A 124 4.38 -11.94 -6.43
C SER A 124 4.50 -10.73 -5.50
N TRP A 125 3.66 -10.70 -4.47
CA TRP A 125 3.68 -9.63 -3.48
C TRP A 125 4.54 -10.01 -2.25
N PRO A 126 5.39 -9.10 -1.73
CA PRO A 126 5.73 -7.78 -2.25
C PRO A 126 6.65 -7.84 -3.49
N PRO A 127 6.49 -6.95 -4.48
CA PRO A 127 7.35 -6.90 -5.64
C PRO A 127 8.70 -6.35 -5.24
N THR A 128 9.73 -7.07 -5.65
CA THR A 128 11.11 -6.60 -5.61
C THR A 128 11.24 -5.30 -6.43
N LEU A 129 12.31 -4.54 -6.19
CA LEU A 129 12.61 -3.36 -7.00
C LEU A 129 12.72 -3.72 -8.49
N ALA A 130 13.34 -4.86 -8.80
CA ALA A 130 13.45 -5.38 -10.16
C ALA A 130 12.07 -5.62 -10.79
N GLN A 131 11.15 -6.26 -10.06
CA GLN A 131 9.78 -6.50 -10.54
C GLN A 131 9.02 -5.20 -10.77
N ARG A 132 9.17 -4.18 -9.91
CA ARG A 132 8.54 -2.87 -10.11
C ARG A 132 9.10 -2.12 -11.31
N SER A 133 10.42 -2.16 -11.49
CA SER A 133 11.10 -1.57 -12.64
C SER A 133 10.67 -2.25 -13.94
N GLU A 134 10.55 -3.57 -13.92
CA GLU A 134 10.09 -4.34 -15.07
C GLU A 134 8.63 -4.04 -15.41
N GLN A 135 7.72 -4.01 -14.43
CA GLN A 135 6.34 -3.57 -14.63
C GLN A 135 6.24 -2.18 -15.25
N ARG A 136 7.08 -1.25 -14.79
CA ARG A 136 7.13 0.10 -15.35
C ARG A 136 7.60 0.07 -16.80
N ARG A 137 8.67 -0.68 -17.11
CA ARG A 137 9.21 -0.83 -18.45
C ARG A 137 8.17 -1.40 -19.41
N LEU A 138 7.47 -2.46 -19.01
CA LEU A 138 6.41 -3.09 -19.80
C LEU A 138 5.25 -2.12 -20.08
N LEU A 139 4.83 -1.36 -19.07
CA LEU A 139 3.80 -0.34 -19.23
C LEU A 139 4.22 0.75 -20.23
N GLU A 140 5.46 1.24 -20.14
CA GLU A 140 5.99 2.25 -21.05
C GLU A 140 6.08 1.74 -22.50
N GLN A 141 6.44 0.46 -22.69
CA GLN A 141 6.42 -0.19 -24.01
C GLN A 141 5.00 -0.29 -24.59
N GLN A 142 4.04 -0.75 -23.79
CA GLN A 142 2.65 -0.86 -24.20
C GLN A 142 2.05 0.49 -24.55
N LEU A 143 2.35 1.54 -23.77
CA LEU A 143 1.95 2.91 -24.11
C LEU A 143 2.57 3.35 -25.44
N ALA A 144 3.86 3.10 -25.67
CA ALA A 144 4.50 3.50 -26.93
C ALA A 144 3.84 2.86 -28.17
N GLU A 145 3.37 1.62 -28.06
CA GLU A 145 2.67 0.90 -29.14
C GLU A 145 1.21 1.33 -29.31
N LEU A 146 0.53 1.70 -28.22
CA LEU A 146 -0.90 2.04 -28.23
C LEU A 146 -1.19 3.47 -28.68
N LEU A 147 -0.26 4.40 -28.48
CA LEU A 147 -0.51 5.83 -28.68
C LEU A 147 -0.30 6.26 -30.15
N SER A 148 -1.21 7.12 -30.63
CA SER A 148 -1.02 7.84 -31.91
C SER A 148 0.20 8.76 -31.86
N ASP A 149 0.65 9.28 -33.01
CA ASP A 149 1.78 10.22 -33.05
C ASP A 149 1.53 11.47 -32.20
N GLU A 150 0.31 12.02 -32.26
CA GLU A 150 -0.09 13.17 -31.45
C GLU A 150 -0.06 12.85 -29.95
N GLN A 151 -0.62 11.69 -29.56
CA GLN A 151 -0.61 11.25 -28.17
C GLN A 151 0.81 10.93 -27.67
N ARG A 152 1.70 10.42 -28.53
CA ARG A 152 3.12 10.23 -28.21
C ARG A 152 3.83 11.55 -27.97
N ALA A 153 3.57 12.58 -28.77
CA ALA A 153 4.11 13.92 -28.53
C ALA A 153 3.63 14.50 -27.19
N GLN A 154 2.34 14.35 -26.87
CA GLN A 154 1.80 14.76 -25.57
C GLN A 154 2.46 13.99 -24.42
N TRP A 155 2.62 12.67 -24.55
CA TRP A 155 3.28 11.83 -23.55
C TRP A 155 4.73 12.26 -23.29
N GLN A 156 5.50 12.55 -24.35
CA GLN A 156 6.87 13.04 -24.22
C GLN A 156 6.93 14.38 -23.49
N GLN A 157 6.04 15.32 -23.80
CA GLN A 157 5.95 16.59 -23.08
C GLN A 157 5.63 16.39 -21.59
N LEU A 158 4.75 15.44 -21.26
CA LEU A 158 4.44 15.10 -19.86
C LEU A 158 5.66 14.54 -19.13
N GLN A 159 6.43 13.65 -19.77
CA GLN A 159 7.66 13.10 -19.21
C GLN A 159 8.70 14.20 -18.97
N GLN A 160 8.89 15.10 -19.92
CA GLN A 160 9.82 16.23 -19.79
C GLN A 160 9.44 17.15 -18.63
N ARG A 161 8.16 17.52 -18.50
CA ARG A 161 7.68 18.35 -17.38
C ARG A 161 7.91 17.67 -16.03
N GLN A 162 7.72 16.35 -15.96
CA GLN A 162 8.01 15.60 -14.73
C GLN A 162 9.50 15.60 -14.41
N ALA A 163 10.36 15.36 -15.40
CA ALA A 163 11.82 15.40 -15.23
C ALA A 163 12.29 16.77 -14.73
N GLN A 164 11.83 17.86 -15.36
CA GLN A 164 12.14 19.24 -14.95
C GLN A 164 11.69 19.52 -13.52
N ARG A 165 10.49 19.06 -13.13
CA ARG A 165 10.00 19.21 -11.75
C ARG A 165 10.89 18.45 -10.76
N PHE A 166 11.34 17.25 -11.10
CA PHE A 166 12.27 16.49 -10.26
C PHE A 166 13.64 17.19 -10.12
N GLU A 167 14.15 17.77 -11.21
CA GLU A 167 15.39 18.55 -11.19
C GLU A 167 15.26 19.80 -10.32
N GLN A 168 14.15 20.54 -10.44
CA GLN A 168 13.86 21.71 -9.60
C GLN A 168 13.80 21.34 -8.11
N LEU A 169 13.10 20.26 -7.76
CA LEU A 169 13.02 19.78 -6.37
C LEU A 169 14.39 19.35 -5.82
N ARG A 170 15.30 18.84 -6.66
CA ARG A 170 16.67 18.51 -6.28
C ARG A 170 17.55 19.74 -6.08
N SER A 171 17.32 20.82 -6.81
CA SER A 171 18.09 22.07 -6.68
C SER A 171 17.73 22.94 -5.46
N VAL A 172 16.64 22.60 -4.75
CA VAL A 172 16.14 23.33 -3.58
C VAL A 172 16.57 22.66 -2.26
N GLN A 173 17.28 21.53 -2.32
CA GLN A 173 17.88 20.84 -1.18
C GLN A 173 19.38 21.10 -1.09
#